data_AF-A0A2T0Q4T9-F1
#
_entry.id   AF-A0A2T0Q4T9-F1
#
_cell.length_a   1.000
_cell.length_b   1.000
_cell.length_c   1.000
_cell.angle_alpha   90.00
_cell.angle_beta   90.00
_cell.angle_gamma   90.00
#
_symmetry.space_group_name_H-M   'P 1'
#
loop_
_entity.id
_entity.type
_entity.pdbx_description
1 polymer ?
#
loop_
_entity_poly.entity_id
_entity_poly.type
_entity_poly.pdbx_seq_one_letter_code
_entity_poly.pdbx_strand_id
1 'polypeptide(L)'
;MTAERTRPAPAPPPAAGAAPRRRLRYVDNLRVALTVLVVLHHVAITYGNLPVWYYHEPPADPSGTALDVFVLLNQSFFMGFFFLVSGYFVPGSLDRRGAGPFMRERLLRLGVPLLAFLILLRPLATLGLYLGLPDRAETPYWLFFLVSWDPGPLWFVEVLLVFSAVYALWHRFGRRRGADAAAGRGRAPRLLGLLGLLAVLTVATVLWRQLVPAGSMWPVVGLPTPYFLPQYAVLFAVGVLAYRKGWAEALPVRLGWAGLAGALAGVPLLIGATLYALATAGTGDQVGSALVAFGENLIAVGMVAALTVLFRARFDRQGPLGAFLSANAYAVYVLHALVVVGAGYALSWWEAPAVVKFAAASAISVPLCFAAAQAVRMLPGARRVL
;
A
#
# COMPACT_ATOMS: atom_id res chain seq x y z
N MET A 1 -57.25 -52.37 -16.58
CA MET A 1 -56.08 -51.89 -15.81
C MET A 1 -55.26 -50.97 -16.70
N THR A 2 -55.59 -49.68 -16.70
CA THR A 2 -54.88 -48.62 -17.44
C THR A 2 -53.83 -48.02 -16.51
N ALA A 3 -52.55 -48.21 -16.84
CA ALA A 3 -51.43 -47.69 -16.07
C ALA A 3 -51.25 -46.19 -16.36
N GLU A 4 -51.47 -45.38 -15.33
CA GLU A 4 -51.29 -43.93 -15.34
C GLU A 4 -49.78 -43.61 -15.29
N ARG A 5 -49.25 -43.06 -16.40
CA ARG A 5 -47.86 -42.59 -16.46
C ARG A 5 -47.74 -41.26 -15.71
N THR A 6 -47.17 -41.30 -14.51
CA THR A 6 -46.77 -40.12 -13.74
C THR A 6 -45.69 -39.33 -14.51
N ARG A 7 -45.98 -38.04 -14.78
CA ARG A 7 -45.00 -37.10 -15.36
C ARG A 7 -43.98 -36.71 -14.28
N PRO A 8 -42.67 -36.63 -14.59
CA PRO A 8 -41.67 -36.15 -13.65
C PRO A 8 -41.88 -34.65 -13.36
N ALA A 9 -41.68 -34.27 -12.10
CA ALA A 9 -41.81 -32.89 -11.66
C ALA A 9 -40.80 -31.95 -12.35
N PRO A 10 -41.16 -30.69 -12.64
CA PRO A 10 -40.26 -29.73 -13.25
C PRO A 10 -39.05 -29.45 -12.34
N ALA A 11 -37.86 -29.40 -12.93
CA ALA A 11 -36.63 -29.11 -12.22
C ALA A 11 -36.71 -27.72 -11.54
N PRO A 12 -36.17 -27.57 -10.32
CA PRO A 12 -36.17 -26.29 -9.62
C PRO A 12 -35.39 -25.24 -10.44
N PRO A 13 -35.84 -23.98 -10.48
CA PRO A 13 -35.17 -22.94 -11.23
C PRO A 13 -33.72 -22.78 -10.74
N PRO A 14 -32.77 -22.49 -11.64
CA PRO A 14 -31.39 -22.26 -11.26
C PRO A 14 -31.34 -21.14 -10.22
N ALA A 15 -30.67 -21.39 -9.09
CA ALA A 15 -30.45 -20.40 -8.06
C ALA A 15 -29.93 -19.12 -8.71
N ALA A 16 -30.64 -18.01 -8.51
CA ALA A 16 -30.32 -16.72 -9.11
C ALA A 16 -28.86 -16.37 -8.81
N GLY A 17 -27.99 -16.60 -9.79
CA GLY A 17 -26.58 -16.23 -9.70
C GLY A 17 -26.52 -14.74 -9.45
N ALA A 18 -25.96 -14.34 -8.30
CA ALA A 18 -25.76 -12.94 -7.97
C ALA A 18 -25.08 -12.26 -9.17
N ALA A 19 -25.74 -11.24 -9.74
CA ALA A 19 -25.21 -10.51 -10.89
C ALA A 19 -23.75 -10.13 -10.65
N PRO A 20 -22.85 -10.32 -11.63
CA PRO A 20 -21.44 -10.04 -11.45
C PRO A 20 -21.28 -8.57 -11.06
N ARG A 21 -20.76 -8.32 -9.85
CA ARG A 21 -20.48 -6.96 -9.37
C ARG A 21 -19.59 -6.25 -10.40
N ARG A 22 -20.04 -5.10 -10.88
CA ARG A 22 -19.33 -4.25 -11.84
C ARG A 22 -17.91 -3.97 -11.32
N ARG A 23 -16.91 -4.19 -12.17
CA ARG A 23 -15.50 -3.86 -11.84
C ARG A 23 -15.40 -2.38 -11.49
N LEU A 24 -14.89 -2.07 -10.31
CA LEU A 24 -14.71 -0.70 -9.82
C LEU A 24 -13.49 -0.05 -10.48
N ARG A 25 -13.68 0.51 -11.67
CA ARG A 25 -12.59 1.08 -12.49
C ARG A 25 -11.87 2.23 -11.78
N TYR A 26 -12.59 3.03 -11.00
CA TYR A 26 -11.96 4.08 -10.21
C TYR A 26 -10.94 3.55 -9.19
N VAL A 27 -11.15 2.36 -8.61
CA VAL A 27 -10.22 1.75 -7.65
C VAL A 27 -8.95 1.30 -8.36
N ASP A 28 -9.08 0.84 -9.61
CA ASP A 28 -7.94 0.48 -10.45
C ASP A 28 -7.12 1.71 -10.84
N ASN A 29 -7.77 2.80 -11.23
CA ASN A 29 -7.10 4.09 -11.49
C ASN A 29 -6.45 4.67 -10.23
N LEU A 30 -7.12 4.56 -9.08
CA LEU A 30 -6.56 4.97 -7.79
C LEU A 30 -5.31 4.17 -7.45
N ARG A 31 -5.33 2.84 -7.66
CA ARG A 31 -4.15 1.99 -7.47
C ARG A 31 -2.98 2.39 -8.37
N VAL A 32 -3.24 2.78 -9.62
CA VAL A 32 -2.21 3.33 -10.51
C VAL A 32 -1.60 4.60 -9.90
N ALA A 33 -2.42 5.54 -9.46
CA ALA A 33 -1.93 6.78 -8.86
C ALA A 33 -1.09 6.52 -7.59
N LEU A 34 -1.56 5.64 -6.71
CA LEU A 34 -0.81 5.22 -5.52
C LEU A 34 0.51 4.49 -5.88
N THR A 35 0.51 3.72 -6.97
CA THR A 35 1.72 3.04 -7.45
C THR A 35 2.74 4.03 -7.98
N VAL A 36 2.30 5.05 -8.71
CA VAL A 36 3.19 6.15 -9.13
C VAL A 36 3.75 6.87 -7.91
N LEU A 37 2.93 7.14 -6.88
CA LEU A 37 3.42 7.71 -5.62
C LEU A 37 4.47 6.84 -4.94
N VAL A 38 4.38 5.51 -5.01
CA VAL A 38 5.46 4.62 -4.51
C VAL A 38 6.78 4.89 -5.23
N VAL A 39 6.74 5.02 -6.56
CA VAL A 39 7.96 5.31 -7.34
C VAL A 39 8.52 6.67 -6.95
N LEU A 40 7.68 7.71 -6.94
CA LEU A 40 8.08 9.06 -6.57
C LEU A 40 8.63 9.13 -5.14
N HIS A 41 8.04 8.38 -4.20
CA HIS A 41 8.52 8.28 -2.83
C HIS A 41 9.97 7.81 -2.75
N HIS A 42 10.30 6.74 -3.47
CA HIS A 42 11.67 6.21 -3.46
C HIS A 42 12.66 7.07 -4.26
N VAL A 43 12.21 7.77 -5.30
CA VAL A 43 13.03 8.79 -5.97
C VAL A 43 13.30 9.97 -5.01
N ALA A 44 12.30 10.37 -4.21
CA ALA A 44 12.47 11.43 -3.21
C ALA A 44 13.44 11.01 -2.09
N ILE A 45 13.36 9.77 -1.59
CA ILE A 45 14.31 9.24 -0.61
C ILE A 45 15.73 9.17 -1.21
N THR A 46 15.86 8.85 -2.50
CA THR A 46 17.17 8.79 -3.18
C THR A 46 17.94 10.11 -3.10
N TYR A 47 17.25 11.25 -3.29
CA TYR A 47 17.87 12.59 -3.31
C TYR A 47 17.54 13.44 -2.07
N GLY A 48 16.83 12.89 -1.09
CA GLY A 48 16.44 13.55 0.16
C GLY A 48 17.46 13.31 1.27
N ASN A 49 17.17 13.78 2.49
CA ASN A 49 18.08 13.64 3.62
C ASN A 49 17.92 12.31 4.39
N LEU A 50 17.11 11.37 3.88
CA LEU A 50 16.78 10.11 4.55
C LEU A 50 17.57 8.94 3.93
N PRO A 51 18.63 8.43 4.58
CA PRO A 51 19.49 7.37 4.02
C PRO A 51 18.89 5.97 4.22
N VAL A 52 17.65 5.77 3.77
CA VAL A 52 16.87 4.52 3.98
C VAL A 52 16.57 3.78 2.67
N TRP A 53 17.45 3.93 1.68
CA TRP A 53 17.30 3.35 0.35
C TRP A 53 18.59 2.73 -0.19
N TYR A 54 18.47 1.87 -1.20
CA TYR A 54 19.60 1.13 -1.76
C TYR A 54 20.67 2.02 -2.42
N TYR A 55 20.24 3.10 -3.04
CA TYR A 55 21.12 4.16 -3.54
C TYR A 55 20.66 5.46 -2.91
N HIS A 56 21.58 6.15 -2.23
CA HIS A 56 21.32 7.41 -1.55
C HIS A 56 22.37 8.42 -1.99
N GLU A 57 21.90 9.60 -2.39
CA GLU A 57 22.72 10.69 -2.82
C GLU A 57 22.32 11.94 -2.01
N PRO A 58 23.06 12.25 -0.94
CA PRO A 58 22.73 13.38 -0.07
C PRO A 58 22.59 14.69 -0.87
N PRO A 59 21.54 15.48 -0.60
CA PRO A 59 21.30 16.73 -1.31
C PRO A 59 22.41 17.75 -1.02
N ALA A 60 22.86 18.46 -2.05
CA ALA A 60 23.84 19.54 -1.93
C ALA A 60 23.19 20.92 -1.62
N ASP A 61 21.85 20.97 -1.53
CA ASP A 61 21.10 22.21 -1.37
C ASP A 61 19.83 22.03 -0.49
N PRO A 62 19.22 23.12 0.01
CA PRO A 62 18.07 23.06 0.91
C PRO A 62 16.81 22.40 0.33
N SER A 63 16.71 22.20 -0.99
CA SER A 63 15.55 21.54 -1.61
C SER A 63 15.40 20.07 -1.21
N GLY A 64 16.44 19.44 -0.67
CA GLY A 64 16.35 18.11 -0.04
C GLY A 64 15.29 18.03 1.07
N THR A 65 15.14 19.09 1.87
CA THR A 65 14.11 19.17 2.92
C THR A 65 12.70 19.14 2.34
N ALA A 66 12.49 19.69 1.16
CA ALA A 66 11.19 19.63 0.49
C ALA A 66 10.84 18.19 0.06
N LEU A 67 11.85 17.40 -0.33
CA LEU A 67 11.68 15.97 -0.62
C LEU A 67 11.34 15.17 0.64
N ASP A 68 11.96 15.50 1.78
CA ASP A 68 11.63 14.86 3.07
C ASP A 68 10.20 15.18 3.52
N VAL A 69 9.75 16.43 3.35
CA VAL A 69 8.35 16.80 3.60
C VAL A 69 7.42 16.03 2.67
N PHE A 70 7.76 15.88 1.39
CA PHE A 70 6.99 15.04 0.47
C PHE A 70 6.92 13.59 0.95
N VAL A 71 8.05 13.00 1.39
CA VAL A 71 8.13 11.65 1.94
C VAL A 71 7.26 11.50 3.19
N LEU A 72 7.35 12.44 4.14
CA LEU A 72 6.56 12.48 5.37
C LEU A 72 5.04 12.53 5.08
N LEU A 73 4.63 13.43 4.20
CA LEU A 73 3.23 13.59 3.81
C LEU A 73 2.71 12.36 3.04
N ASN A 74 3.51 11.82 2.13
CA ASN A 74 3.15 10.63 1.37
C ASN A 74 2.99 9.42 2.29
N GLN A 75 3.99 9.14 3.13
CA GLN A 75 4.02 8.02 4.09
C GLN A 75 2.82 8.03 5.04
N SER A 76 2.32 9.21 5.39
CA SER A 76 1.17 9.37 6.29
C SER A 76 -0.09 8.65 5.81
N PHE A 77 -0.28 8.44 4.49
CA PHE A 77 -1.52 7.85 3.96
C PHE A 77 -1.35 6.70 2.96
N PHE A 78 -0.33 6.72 2.07
CA PHE A 78 -0.39 5.91 0.85
C PHE A 78 -0.36 4.40 1.10
N MET A 79 0.49 3.93 2.03
CA MET A 79 0.56 2.51 2.39
C MET A 79 -0.69 2.04 3.12
N GLY A 80 -1.17 2.84 4.09
CA GLY A 80 -2.45 2.59 4.75
C GLY A 80 -3.61 2.50 3.75
N PHE A 81 -3.60 3.33 2.71
CA PHE A 81 -4.59 3.29 1.65
C PHE A 81 -4.49 2.03 0.79
N PHE A 82 -3.28 1.58 0.44
CA PHE A 82 -3.08 0.29 -0.21
C PHE A 82 -3.62 -0.89 0.64
N PHE A 83 -3.42 -0.86 1.95
CA PHE A 83 -4.00 -1.86 2.86
C PHE A 83 -5.53 -1.82 2.87
N LEU A 84 -6.14 -0.62 2.89
CA LEU A 84 -7.60 -0.48 2.78
C LEU A 84 -8.13 -1.05 1.47
N VAL A 85 -7.53 -0.67 0.34
CA VAL A 85 -7.93 -1.17 -0.98
C VAL A 85 -7.77 -2.68 -1.05
N SER A 86 -6.69 -3.23 -0.50
CA SER A 86 -6.45 -4.67 -0.47
C SER A 86 -7.46 -5.41 0.41
N GLY A 87 -7.75 -4.88 1.61
CA GLY A 87 -8.75 -5.40 2.53
C GLY A 87 -10.16 -5.37 1.94
N TYR A 88 -10.48 -4.38 1.09
CA TYR A 88 -11.76 -4.34 0.37
C TYR A 88 -11.99 -5.54 -0.54
N PHE A 89 -10.97 -6.07 -1.22
CA PHE A 89 -11.15 -7.20 -2.13
C PHE A 89 -10.97 -8.58 -1.48
N VAL A 90 -10.46 -8.64 -0.24
CA VAL A 90 -10.23 -9.90 0.48
C VAL A 90 -11.51 -10.70 0.72
N PRO A 91 -12.58 -10.13 1.32
CA PRO A 91 -13.76 -10.90 1.67
C PRO A 91 -14.43 -11.53 0.45
N GLY A 92 -14.63 -10.75 -0.61
CA GLY A 92 -15.25 -11.26 -1.83
C GLY A 92 -14.47 -12.39 -2.50
N SER A 93 -13.14 -12.34 -2.47
CA SER A 93 -12.30 -13.42 -3.01
C SER A 93 -12.42 -14.69 -2.15
N LEU A 94 -12.39 -14.51 -0.83
CA LEU A 94 -12.46 -15.60 0.13
C LEU A 94 -13.84 -16.27 0.14
N ASP A 95 -14.93 -15.49 0.14
CA ASP A 95 -16.31 -16.00 0.15
C ASP A 95 -16.60 -16.88 -1.08
N ARG A 96 -16.08 -16.50 -2.25
CA ARG A 96 -16.32 -17.24 -3.51
C ARG A 96 -15.52 -18.53 -3.63
N ARG A 97 -14.34 -18.60 -3.03
CA ARG A 97 -13.37 -19.69 -3.27
C ARG A 97 -13.09 -20.57 -2.04
N GLY A 98 -13.49 -20.11 -0.85
CA GLY A 98 -13.10 -20.71 0.42
C GLY A 98 -11.65 -20.40 0.82
N ALA A 99 -11.31 -20.63 2.09
CA ALA A 99 -10.03 -20.23 2.67
C ALA A 99 -8.79 -20.88 2.02
N GLY A 100 -8.83 -22.18 1.72
CA GLY A 100 -7.70 -22.90 1.13
C GLY A 100 -7.33 -22.39 -0.27
N PRO A 101 -8.25 -22.44 -1.25
CA PRO A 101 -8.01 -21.90 -2.59
C PRO A 101 -7.66 -20.40 -2.59
N PHE A 102 -8.28 -19.60 -1.71
CA PHE A 102 -7.94 -18.19 -1.53
C PHE A 102 -6.47 -18.01 -1.12
N MET A 103 -6.00 -18.74 -0.10
CA MET A 103 -4.61 -18.63 0.35
C MET A 103 -3.62 -19.13 -0.69
N ARG A 104 -3.95 -20.20 -1.43
CA ARG A 104 -3.11 -20.68 -2.55
C ARG A 104 -2.97 -19.61 -3.64
N GLU A 105 -4.07 -18.95 -4.03
CA GLU A 105 -4.02 -17.86 -5.02
C GLU A 105 -3.19 -16.68 -4.51
N ARG A 106 -3.32 -16.32 -3.23
CA ARG A 106 -2.51 -15.26 -2.60
C ARG A 106 -1.03 -15.62 -2.57
N LEU A 107 -0.65 -16.82 -2.13
CA LEU A 107 0.74 -17.28 -2.14
C LEU A 107 1.34 -17.28 -3.54
N LEU A 108 0.57 -17.69 -4.55
CA LEU A 108 1.04 -17.65 -5.94
C LEU A 108 1.21 -16.23 -6.47
N ARG A 109 0.27 -15.30 -6.18
CA ARG A 109 0.29 -13.94 -6.73
C ARG A 109 1.13 -12.95 -5.93
N LEU A 110 1.38 -13.22 -4.66
CA LEU A 110 2.10 -12.34 -3.75
C LEU A 110 3.42 -12.97 -3.30
N GLY A 111 3.39 -14.25 -2.91
CA GLY A 111 4.57 -14.97 -2.45
C GLY A 111 5.59 -15.23 -3.57
N VAL A 112 5.15 -15.60 -4.77
CA VAL A 112 6.09 -15.81 -5.90
C VAL A 112 6.79 -14.51 -6.29
N PRO A 113 6.12 -13.35 -6.48
CA PRO A 113 6.83 -12.10 -6.71
C PRO A 113 7.73 -11.65 -5.57
N LEU A 114 7.33 -11.89 -4.31
CA LEU A 114 8.16 -11.61 -3.15
C LEU A 114 9.46 -12.44 -3.18
N LEU A 115 9.37 -13.75 -3.42
CA LEU A 115 10.55 -14.62 -3.53
C LEU A 115 11.41 -14.28 -4.74
N ALA A 116 10.79 -13.99 -5.89
CA ALA A 116 11.50 -13.55 -7.09
C ALA A 116 12.25 -12.24 -6.82
N PHE A 117 11.62 -11.29 -6.13
CA PHE A 117 12.28 -10.06 -5.71
C PHE A 117 13.48 -10.36 -4.82
N LEU A 118 13.28 -11.12 -3.73
CA LEU A 118 14.33 -11.45 -2.77
C LEU A 118 15.54 -12.14 -3.42
N ILE A 119 15.30 -13.08 -4.34
CA ILE A 119 16.36 -13.93 -4.91
C ILE A 119 17.01 -13.29 -6.14
N LEU A 120 16.27 -12.54 -6.95
CA LEU A 120 16.74 -12.05 -8.25
C LEU A 120 16.94 -10.53 -8.28
N LEU A 121 16.00 -9.76 -7.72
CA LEU A 121 15.99 -8.30 -7.85
C LEU A 121 16.77 -7.64 -6.71
N ARG A 122 16.55 -8.07 -5.46
CA ARG A 122 17.24 -7.53 -4.29
C ARG A 122 18.75 -7.61 -4.43
N PRO A 123 19.37 -8.71 -4.91
CA PRO A 123 20.81 -8.73 -5.07
C PRO A 123 21.34 -7.64 -6.02
N LEU A 124 20.62 -7.42 -7.12
CA LEU A 124 20.98 -6.38 -8.09
C LEU A 124 20.78 -4.97 -7.50
N ALA A 125 19.72 -4.78 -6.71
CA ALA A 125 19.45 -3.52 -6.03
C ALA A 125 20.52 -3.18 -4.99
N THR A 126 21.01 -4.18 -4.24
CA THR A 126 22.00 -3.97 -3.16
C THR A 126 23.45 -4.07 -3.62
N LEU A 127 23.71 -4.46 -4.88
CA LEU A 127 25.07 -4.63 -5.38
C LEU A 127 25.89 -3.34 -5.28
N GLY A 128 25.31 -2.22 -5.69
CA GLY A 128 25.99 -0.93 -5.62
C GLY A 128 26.29 -0.49 -4.19
N LEU A 129 25.36 -0.72 -3.26
CA LEU A 129 25.56 -0.52 -1.82
C LEU A 129 26.72 -1.37 -1.29
N TYR A 130 26.75 -2.67 -1.64
CA TYR A 130 27.82 -3.58 -1.24
C TYR A 130 29.19 -3.15 -1.77
N LEU A 131 29.27 -2.74 -3.04
CA LEU A 131 30.52 -2.29 -3.66
C LEU A 131 31.07 -1.00 -3.04
N GLY A 132 30.19 -0.18 -2.44
CA GLY A 132 30.56 1.02 -1.69
C GLY A 132 30.99 0.77 -0.24
N LEU A 133 30.89 -0.45 0.29
CA LEU A 133 31.31 -0.75 1.67
C LEU A 133 32.84 -0.69 1.80
N PRO A 134 33.39 0.05 2.78
CA PRO A 134 34.84 0.11 3.03
C PRO A 134 35.45 -1.28 3.26
N ASP A 135 34.78 -2.13 4.03
CA ASP A 135 35.28 -3.43 4.48
C ASP A 135 34.76 -4.59 3.63
N ARG A 136 34.38 -4.34 2.37
CA ARG A 136 33.84 -5.38 1.46
C ARG A 136 34.80 -6.56 1.23
N ALA A 137 36.10 -6.35 1.43
CA ALA A 137 37.11 -7.40 1.35
C ALA A 137 36.96 -8.46 2.46
N GLU A 138 36.43 -8.06 3.61
CA GLU A 138 36.25 -8.92 4.79
C GLU A 138 34.88 -9.59 4.82
N THR A 139 33.89 -9.00 4.14
CA THR A 139 32.52 -9.52 4.07
C THR A 139 32.19 -9.97 2.65
N PRO A 140 32.25 -11.27 2.33
CA PRO A 140 31.78 -11.79 1.04
C PRO A 140 30.31 -11.42 0.79
N TYR A 141 29.95 -11.21 -0.47
CA TYR A 141 28.59 -10.77 -0.84
C TYR A 141 27.47 -11.67 -0.28
N TRP A 142 27.66 -12.99 -0.28
CA TRP A 142 26.65 -13.91 0.24
C TRP A 142 26.41 -13.72 1.74
N LEU A 143 27.44 -13.38 2.53
CA LEU A 143 27.31 -13.10 3.94
C LEU A 143 26.62 -11.76 4.15
N PHE A 144 27.06 -10.71 3.43
CA PHE A 144 26.40 -9.40 3.41
C PHE A 144 24.90 -9.55 3.10
N PHE A 145 24.54 -10.32 2.08
CA PHE A 145 23.18 -10.54 1.65
C PHE A 145 22.29 -11.17 2.74
N LEU A 146 22.84 -12.11 3.51
CA LEU A 146 22.15 -12.79 4.61
C LEU A 146 22.02 -11.89 5.86
N VAL A 147 23.09 -11.17 6.24
CA VAL A 147 23.08 -10.35 7.46
C VAL A 147 22.32 -9.04 7.28
N SER A 148 22.29 -8.48 6.06
CA SER A 148 21.53 -7.26 5.72
C SER A 148 20.05 -7.51 5.42
N TRP A 149 19.52 -8.66 5.83
CA TRP A 149 18.20 -9.16 5.45
C TRP A 149 17.09 -8.09 5.57
N ASP A 150 16.35 -7.92 4.48
CA ASP A 150 15.23 -7.00 4.38
C ASP A 150 14.38 -7.37 3.13
N PRO A 151 13.04 -7.44 3.22
CA PRO A 151 12.16 -7.66 2.07
C PRO A 151 12.13 -6.48 1.09
N GLY A 152 12.80 -5.37 1.41
CA GLY A 152 12.81 -4.19 0.58
C GLY A 152 11.43 -3.59 0.46
N PRO A 153 11.12 -2.95 -0.67
CA PRO A 153 9.80 -2.37 -0.91
C PRO A 153 8.66 -3.37 -0.85
N LEU A 154 8.96 -4.67 -0.97
CA LEU A 154 7.98 -5.76 -0.99
C LEU A 154 7.48 -6.13 0.42
N TRP A 155 7.94 -5.46 1.48
CA TRP A 155 7.42 -5.63 2.84
C TRP A 155 5.88 -5.53 2.90
N PHE A 156 5.26 -4.68 2.07
CA PHE A 156 3.80 -4.55 2.04
C PHE A 156 3.11 -5.83 1.56
N VAL A 157 3.72 -6.55 0.62
CA VAL A 157 3.22 -7.84 0.12
C VAL A 157 3.30 -8.90 1.21
N GLU A 158 4.38 -8.91 1.99
CA GLU A 158 4.55 -9.78 3.14
C GLU A 158 3.48 -9.52 4.22
N VAL A 159 3.33 -8.26 4.66
CA VAL A 159 2.29 -7.89 5.64
C VAL A 159 0.89 -8.19 5.11
N LEU A 160 0.64 -7.97 3.81
CA LEU A 160 -0.64 -8.30 3.19
C LEU A 160 -0.92 -9.81 3.16
N LEU A 161 0.10 -10.65 2.98
CA LEU A 161 -0.02 -12.10 3.12
C LEU A 161 -0.41 -12.49 4.54
N VAL A 162 0.24 -11.89 5.55
CA VAL A 162 -0.10 -12.10 6.97
C VAL A 162 -1.54 -11.67 7.25
N PHE A 163 -1.95 -10.46 6.87
CA PHE A 163 -3.33 -9.99 7.06
C PHE A 163 -4.36 -10.86 6.34
N SER A 164 -4.03 -11.34 5.13
CA SER A 164 -4.88 -12.27 4.38
C SER A 164 -5.02 -13.61 5.09
N ALA A 165 -3.93 -14.15 5.66
CA ALA A 165 -3.93 -15.39 6.42
C ALA A 165 -4.73 -15.25 7.72
N VAL A 166 -4.51 -14.18 8.50
CA VAL A 166 -5.27 -13.88 9.71
C VAL A 166 -6.76 -13.77 9.40
N TYR A 167 -7.14 -13.05 8.35
CA TYR A 167 -8.54 -12.96 7.94
C TYR A 167 -9.12 -14.32 7.52
N ALA A 168 -8.35 -15.14 6.80
CA ALA A 168 -8.78 -16.48 6.39
C ALA A 168 -8.96 -17.44 7.57
N LEU A 169 -8.07 -17.40 8.56
CA LEU A 169 -8.19 -18.16 9.80
C LEU A 169 -9.39 -17.69 10.62
N TRP A 170 -9.57 -16.37 10.76
CA TRP A 170 -10.73 -15.81 11.44
C TRP A 170 -12.04 -16.24 10.77
N HIS A 171 -12.11 -16.22 9.44
CA HIS A 171 -13.28 -16.71 8.71
C HIS A 171 -13.48 -18.23 8.84
N ARG A 172 -12.41 -19.02 8.95
CA ARG A 172 -12.48 -20.48 9.09
C ARG A 172 -12.98 -20.90 10.49
N PHE A 173 -12.52 -20.23 11.53
CA PHE A 173 -12.81 -20.58 12.93
C PHE A 173 -13.94 -19.77 13.55
N GLY A 174 -14.25 -18.59 12.99
CA GLY A 174 -15.46 -17.86 13.32
C GLY A 174 -16.67 -18.74 13.00
N ARG A 175 -17.48 -19.06 14.03
CA ARG A 175 -18.76 -19.78 13.85
C ARG A 175 -19.47 -19.20 12.63
N ARG A 176 -19.99 -20.07 11.75
CA ARG A 176 -20.85 -19.80 10.58
C ARG A 176 -22.13 -18.98 10.92
N ARG A 177 -22.01 -17.90 11.67
CA ARG A 177 -23.10 -17.02 12.08
C ARG A 177 -23.29 -16.02 10.96
N GLY A 178 -24.05 -16.44 9.94
CA GLY A 178 -24.69 -15.54 8.98
C GLY A 178 -23.85 -15.17 7.76
N ALA A 179 -23.26 -16.15 7.07
CA ALA A 179 -22.62 -15.95 5.76
C ALA A 179 -23.59 -15.47 4.65
N ASP A 180 -24.87 -15.25 4.96
CA ASP A 180 -25.91 -14.75 4.05
C ASP A 180 -26.29 -13.28 4.25
N ALA A 181 -25.49 -12.46 4.93
CA ALA A 181 -25.58 -11.02 4.70
C ALA A 181 -24.93 -10.69 3.34
N ALA A 182 -25.56 -11.12 2.25
CA ALA A 182 -25.32 -10.65 0.89
C ALA A 182 -25.07 -9.15 0.97
N ALA A 183 -23.84 -8.70 0.65
CA ALA A 183 -23.32 -7.40 1.15
C ALA A 183 -24.43 -6.36 1.28
N GLY A 184 -24.92 -6.23 2.52
CA GLY A 184 -26.07 -5.39 2.78
C GLY A 184 -25.65 -3.98 2.42
N ARG A 185 -26.50 -3.24 1.70
CA ARG A 185 -26.31 -1.79 1.51
C ARG A 185 -26.45 -1.11 2.87
N GLY A 186 -25.42 -1.23 3.70
CA GLY A 186 -25.32 -0.54 4.96
C GLY A 186 -25.25 0.95 4.69
N ARG A 187 -25.75 1.75 5.63
CA ARG A 187 -25.59 3.20 5.54
C ARG A 187 -24.09 3.51 5.47
N ALA A 188 -23.70 4.28 4.46
CA ALA A 188 -22.33 4.76 4.35
C ALA A 188 -21.94 5.56 5.61
N PRO A 189 -20.66 5.55 6.00
CA PRO A 189 -20.19 6.35 7.12
C PRO A 189 -20.51 7.82 6.87
N ARG A 190 -20.96 8.49 7.93
CA ARG A 190 -21.13 9.95 7.97
C ARG A 190 -19.84 10.59 8.51
N LEU A 191 -19.83 11.91 8.66
CA LEU A 191 -18.71 12.63 9.27
C LEU A 191 -18.29 12.04 10.64
N LEU A 192 -19.27 11.68 11.48
CA LEU A 192 -19.01 10.99 12.76
C LEU A 192 -18.25 9.67 12.60
N GLY A 193 -18.45 8.95 11.49
CA GLY A 193 -17.69 7.73 11.20
C GLY A 193 -16.22 8.01 10.85
N LEU A 194 -15.94 9.12 10.16
CA LEU A 194 -14.57 9.57 9.90
C LEU A 194 -13.89 10.04 11.18
N LEU A 195 -14.59 10.82 12.01
CA LEU A 195 -14.07 11.27 13.30
C LEU A 195 -13.81 10.09 14.24
N GLY A 196 -14.71 9.10 14.26
CA GLY A 196 -14.51 7.86 15.00
C GLY A 196 -13.31 7.07 14.49
N LEU A 197 -13.12 6.95 13.17
CA LEU A 197 -11.93 6.31 12.59
C LEU A 197 -10.64 7.05 12.96
N LEU A 198 -10.64 8.39 12.88
CA LEU A 198 -9.51 9.22 13.28
C LEU A 198 -9.16 9.01 14.75
N ALA A 199 -10.17 9.00 15.64
CA ALA A 199 -9.97 8.77 17.07
C ALA A 199 -9.37 7.38 17.33
N VAL A 200 -9.95 6.33 16.74
CA VAL A 200 -9.45 4.95 16.89
C VAL A 200 -8.01 4.82 16.37
N LEU A 201 -7.72 5.35 15.19
CA LEU A 201 -6.38 5.33 14.61
C LEU A 201 -5.38 6.07 15.48
N THR A 202 -5.72 7.27 15.94
CA THR A 202 -4.83 8.08 16.77
C THR A 202 -4.52 7.38 18.08
N VAL A 203 -5.55 6.93 18.81
CA VAL A 203 -5.36 6.22 20.09
C VAL A 203 -4.55 4.95 19.90
N ALA A 204 -4.90 4.12 18.91
CA ALA A 204 -4.16 2.88 18.64
C ALA A 204 -2.69 3.15 18.26
N THR A 205 -2.43 4.21 17.47
CA THR A 205 -1.08 4.60 17.07
C THR A 205 -0.27 5.12 18.25
N VAL A 206 -0.84 5.98 19.10
CA VAL A 206 -0.17 6.53 20.28
C VAL A 206 0.18 5.41 21.26
N LEU A 207 -0.75 4.50 21.56
CA LEU A 207 -0.50 3.37 22.45
C LEU A 207 0.55 2.42 21.88
N TRP A 208 0.48 2.13 20.58
CA TRP A 208 1.45 1.27 19.91
C TRP A 208 2.86 1.86 19.93
N ARG A 209 2.99 3.18 19.74
CA ARG A 209 4.29 3.87 19.72
C ARG A 209 5.00 3.93 21.07
N GLN A 210 4.30 3.61 22.15
CA GLN A 210 4.93 3.38 23.46
C GLN A 210 5.78 2.10 23.47
N LEU A 211 5.36 1.09 22.70
CA LEU A 211 6.03 -0.20 22.58
C LEU A 211 6.96 -0.25 21.36
N VAL A 212 6.60 0.48 20.30
CA VAL A 212 7.27 0.47 19.00
C VAL A 212 7.52 1.93 18.59
N PRO A 213 8.58 2.56 19.12
CA PRO A 213 8.88 3.96 18.86
C PRO A 213 9.06 4.26 17.37
N ALA A 214 8.86 5.52 16.99
CA ALA A 214 9.18 5.98 15.64
C ALA A 214 10.66 5.72 15.32
N GLY A 215 10.95 5.27 14.10
CA GLY A 215 12.31 4.88 13.68
C GLY A 215 12.72 3.45 14.07
N SER A 216 11.89 2.71 14.82
CA SER A 216 12.13 1.28 15.04
C SER A 216 12.04 0.50 13.73
N MET A 217 12.92 -0.48 13.55
CA MET A 217 12.89 -1.48 12.48
C MET A 217 12.73 -2.86 13.12
N TRP A 218 11.95 -3.74 12.51
CA TRP A 218 11.85 -5.13 12.95
C TRP A 218 12.71 -6.02 12.07
N PRO A 219 13.94 -6.40 12.51
CA PRO A 219 14.93 -7.03 11.64
C PRO A 219 14.55 -8.43 11.18
N VAL A 220 13.78 -9.18 11.98
CA VAL A 220 13.41 -10.57 11.66
C VAL A 220 12.46 -10.65 10.46
N VAL A 221 11.51 -9.70 10.36
CA VAL A 221 10.54 -9.60 9.24
C VAL A 221 10.90 -8.47 8.27
N GLY A 222 12.01 -7.76 8.51
CA GLY A 222 12.45 -6.58 7.77
C GLY A 222 11.33 -5.56 7.50
N LEU A 223 10.49 -5.27 8.50
CA LEU A 223 9.49 -4.22 8.37
C LEU A 223 10.17 -2.87 8.66
N PRO A 224 10.27 -1.93 7.69
CA PRO A 224 10.97 -0.66 7.90
C PRO A 224 10.18 0.32 8.77
N THR A 225 8.85 0.19 8.79
CA THR A 225 7.95 1.13 9.48
C THR A 225 6.91 0.44 10.38
N PRO A 226 7.34 -0.43 11.32
CA PRO A 226 6.45 -1.17 12.22
C PRO A 226 5.61 -0.24 13.11
N TYR A 227 6.05 0.98 13.36
CA TYR A 227 5.30 1.99 14.11
C TYR A 227 4.00 2.48 13.42
N PHE A 228 3.80 2.16 12.12
CA PHE A 228 2.54 2.40 11.39
C PHE A 228 1.60 1.18 11.36
N LEU A 229 2.00 0.04 11.96
CA LEU A 229 1.22 -1.20 11.89
C LEU A 229 -0.25 -1.07 12.34
N PRO A 230 -0.61 -0.28 13.39
CA PRO A 230 -2.01 -0.03 13.73
C PRO A 230 -2.79 0.61 12.60
N GLN A 231 -2.19 1.58 11.90
CA GLN A 231 -2.81 2.24 10.76
C GLN A 231 -3.08 1.23 9.64
N TYR A 232 -2.09 0.38 9.33
CA TYR A 232 -2.22 -0.66 8.30
C TYR A 232 -3.31 -1.67 8.62
N ALA A 233 -3.33 -2.19 9.86
CA ALA A 233 -4.30 -3.18 10.31
C ALA A 233 -5.73 -2.62 10.36
N VAL A 234 -5.90 -1.42 10.93
CA VAL A 234 -7.22 -0.76 11.03
C VAL A 234 -7.74 -0.40 9.65
N LEU A 235 -6.92 0.18 8.76
CA LEU A 235 -7.36 0.52 7.41
C LEU A 235 -7.66 -0.72 6.56
N PHE A 236 -6.90 -1.82 6.70
CA PHE A 236 -7.25 -3.11 6.11
C PHE A 236 -8.63 -3.61 6.59
N ALA A 237 -8.89 -3.55 7.90
CA ALA A 237 -10.18 -3.93 8.48
C ALA A 237 -11.32 -3.02 8.01
N VAL A 238 -11.10 -1.71 7.89
CA VAL A 238 -12.04 -0.76 7.29
C VAL A 238 -12.32 -1.13 5.85
N GLY A 239 -11.32 -1.56 5.08
CA GLY A 239 -11.50 -2.11 3.73
C GLY A 239 -12.46 -3.30 3.71
N VAL A 240 -12.22 -4.28 4.59
CA VAL A 240 -13.10 -5.45 4.77
C VAL A 240 -14.54 -5.02 5.11
N LEU A 241 -14.71 -4.09 6.06
CA LEU A 241 -16.02 -3.56 6.44
C LEU A 241 -16.70 -2.83 5.26
N ALA A 242 -15.94 -2.01 4.52
CA ALA A 242 -16.42 -1.29 3.36
C ALA A 242 -16.94 -2.23 2.27
N TYR A 243 -16.32 -3.40 2.09
CA TYR A 243 -16.83 -4.44 1.19
C TYR A 243 -18.14 -5.03 1.71
N ARG A 244 -18.16 -5.48 2.97
CA ARG A 244 -19.32 -6.15 3.58
C ARG A 244 -20.54 -5.23 3.67
N LYS A 245 -20.34 -3.93 3.81
CA LYS A 245 -21.40 -2.90 3.91
C LYS A 245 -21.67 -2.14 2.61
N GLY A 246 -20.95 -2.44 1.52
CA GLY A 246 -21.15 -1.79 0.22
C GLY A 246 -20.78 -0.30 0.17
N TRP A 247 -19.82 0.15 0.98
CA TRP A 247 -19.50 1.58 1.11
C TRP A 247 -18.84 2.20 -0.12
N ALA A 248 -18.13 1.40 -0.93
CA ALA A 248 -17.42 1.85 -2.13
C ALA A 248 -18.25 2.77 -3.04
N GLU A 249 -19.51 2.41 -3.26
CA GLU A 249 -20.43 3.16 -4.12
C GLU A 249 -21.24 4.20 -3.35
N ALA A 250 -21.25 4.15 -2.01
CA ALA A 250 -22.20 4.88 -1.17
C ALA A 250 -21.60 6.09 -0.40
N LEU A 251 -20.28 6.30 -0.42
CA LEU A 251 -19.67 7.45 0.27
C LEU A 251 -20.21 8.80 -0.27
N PRO A 252 -20.69 9.73 0.56
CA PRO A 252 -21.21 11.01 0.06
C PRO A 252 -20.08 11.95 -0.38
N VAL A 253 -20.33 12.79 -1.41
CA VAL A 253 -19.34 13.75 -1.94
C VAL A 253 -18.85 14.74 -0.87
N ARG A 254 -19.76 15.17 0.03
CA ARG A 254 -19.43 16.05 1.16
C ARG A 254 -18.33 15.47 2.07
N LEU A 255 -18.25 14.15 2.17
CA LEU A 255 -17.23 13.48 2.97
C LEU A 255 -15.85 13.53 2.31
N GLY A 256 -15.80 13.55 0.98
CA GLY A 256 -14.56 13.78 0.24
C GLY A 256 -14.02 15.19 0.48
N TRP A 257 -14.89 16.20 0.46
CA TRP A 257 -14.51 17.59 0.78
C TRP A 257 -14.10 17.77 2.24
N ALA A 258 -14.85 17.18 3.20
CA ALA A 258 -14.47 17.19 4.60
C ALA A 258 -13.12 16.47 4.82
N GLY A 259 -12.89 15.35 4.13
CA GLY A 259 -11.62 14.65 4.13
C GLY A 259 -10.48 15.51 3.56
N LEU A 260 -10.70 16.22 2.45
CA LEU A 260 -9.71 17.12 1.86
C LEU A 260 -9.38 18.27 2.82
N ALA A 261 -10.38 18.92 3.41
CA ALA A 261 -10.18 19.97 4.41
C ALA A 261 -9.40 19.45 5.64
N GLY A 262 -9.74 18.24 6.12
CA GLY A 262 -9.01 17.58 7.19
C GLY A 262 -7.56 17.29 6.83
N ALA A 263 -7.29 16.76 5.64
CA ALA A 263 -5.93 16.50 5.18
C ALA A 263 -5.11 17.80 5.05
N LEU A 264 -5.70 18.86 4.49
CA LEU A 264 -5.05 20.17 4.37
C LEU A 264 -4.76 20.80 5.74
N ALA A 265 -5.67 20.66 6.71
CA ALA A 265 -5.43 21.09 8.09
C ALA A 265 -4.37 20.22 8.80
N GLY A 266 -4.28 18.93 8.46
CA GLY A 266 -3.30 18.00 8.99
C GLY A 266 -1.87 18.30 8.56
N VAL A 267 -1.64 18.91 7.39
CA VAL A 267 -0.30 19.25 6.88
C VAL A 267 0.47 20.19 7.83
N PRO A 268 0.01 21.43 8.12
CA PRO A 268 0.73 22.32 9.03
C PRO A 268 0.79 21.77 10.45
N LEU A 269 -0.23 21.00 10.88
CA LEU A 269 -0.22 20.33 12.17
C LEU A 269 0.89 19.29 12.27
N LEU A 270 1.05 18.43 11.25
CA LEU A 270 2.09 17.42 11.23
C LEU A 270 3.48 18.05 11.17
N ILE A 271 3.67 19.08 10.34
CA ILE A 271 4.95 19.80 10.26
C ILE A 271 5.28 20.42 11.62
N GLY A 272 4.36 21.18 12.21
CA GLY A 272 4.55 21.80 13.53
C GLY A 272 4.79 20.78 14.64
N ALA A 273 4.05 19.68 14.65
CA ALA A 273 4.21 18.59 15.62
C ALA A 273 5.57 17.89 15.48
N THR A 274 6.05 17.70 14.24
CA THR A 274 7.36 17.10 13.97
C THR A 274 8.49 18.02 14.45
N LEU A 275 8.39 19.32 14.16
CA LEU A 275 9.35 20.31 14.65
C LEU A 275 9.36 20.40 16.17
N TYR A 276 8.18 20.36 16.80
CA TYR A 276 8.05 20.32 18.25
C TYR A 276 8.67 19.05 18.85
N ALA A 277 8.35 17.87 18.29
CA ALA A 277 8.92 16.60 18.75
C ALA A 277 10.45 16.54 18.59
N LEU A 278 10.99 17.17 17.54
CA LEU A 278 12.43 17.30 17.36
C LEU A 278 13.06 18.24 18.39
N ALA A 279 12.40 19.37 18.68
CA ALA A 279 12.86 20.33 19.68
C ALA A 279 12.80 19.78 21.11
N THR A 280 11.89 18.83 21.39
CA THR A 280 11.75 18.17 22.70
C THR A 280 12.38 16.78 22.73
N ALA A 281 13.12 16.39 21.68
CA ALA A 281 13.77 15.08 21.61
C ALA A 281 14.73 14.88 22.81
N GLY A 282 14.65 13.72 23.45
CA GLY A 282 15.46 13.38 24.62
C GLY A 282 14.92 13.88 25.97
N THR A 283 13.85 14.69 25.99
CA THR A 283 13.23 15.17 27.25
C THR A 283 12.26 14.16 27.89
N GLY A 284 11.93 13.08 27.18
CA GLY A 284 10.87 12.14 27.57
C GLY A 284 9.45 12.64 27.30
N ASP A 285 9.29 13.81 26.68
CA ASP A 285 7.99 14.36 26.30
C ASP A 285 7.27 13.47 25.27
N GLN A 286 6.08 13.01 25.65
CA GLN A 286 5.22 12.19 24.79
C GLN A 286 4.22 13.03 23.98
N VAL A 287 4.06 14.31 24.29
CA VAL A 287 3.09 15.19 23.62
C VAL A 287 3.44 15.35 22.16
N GLY A 288 4.72 15.60 21.83
CA GLY A 288 5.16 15.70 20.44
C GLY A 288 4.85 14.46 19.61
N SER A 289 5.15 13.26 20.14
CA SER A 289 4.84 11.98 19.48
C SER A 289 3.33 11.79 19.25
N ALA A 290 2.50 12.17 20.24
CA ALA A 290 1.04 12.09 20.12
C ALA A 290 0.48 13.06 19.08
N LEU A 291 1.01 14.29 19.02
CA LEU A 291 0.62 15.28 18.01
C LEU A 291 1.03 14.85 16.60
N VAL A 292 2.23 14.26 16.44
CA VAL A 292 2.67 13.67 15.17
C VAL A 292 1.72 12.56 14.75
N ALA A 293 1.41 11.61 15.64
CA ALA A 293 0.48 10.52 15.36
C ALA A 293 -0.92 11.01 14.97
N PHE A 294 -1.41 12.08 15.61
CA PHE A 294 -2.69 12.70 15.24
C PHE A 294 -2.62 13.38 13.87
N GLY A 295 -1.58 14.15 13.59
CA GLY A 295 -1.35 14.81 12.30
C GLY A 295 -1.28 13.82 11.13
N GLU A 296 -0.49 12.76 11.27
CA GLU A 296 -0.38 11.68 10.28
C GLU A 296 -1.74 11.02 10.03
N ASN A 297 -2.47 10.66 11.08
CA ASN A 297 -3.76 9.97 10.95
C ASN A 297 -4.87 10.89 10.43
N LEU A 298 -4.81 12.20 10.72
CA LEU A 298 -5.71 13.20 10.15
C LEU A 298 -5.50 13.31 8.63
N ILE A 299 -4.24 13.35 8.19
CA ILE A 299 -3.89 13.28 6.76
C ILE A 299 -4.33 11.95 6.16
N ALA A 300 -4.09 10.82 6.84
CA ALA A 300 -4.46 9.49 6.37
C ALA A 300 -5.97 9.36 6.10
N VAL A 301 -6.80 9.64 7.12
CA VAL A 301 -8.26 9.56 7.01
C VAL A 301 -8.79 10.56 5.99
N GLY A 302 -8.24 11.78 6.00
CA GLY A 302 -8.63 12.83 5.08
C GLY A 302 -8.35 12.49 3.62
N MET A 303 -7.13 12.06 3.31
CA MET A 303 -6.69 11.68 1.96
C MET A 303 -7.41 10.44 1.46
N VAL A 304 -7.58 9.41 2.30
CA VAL A 304 -8.35 8.21 1.94
C VAL A 304 -9.78 8.59 1.52
N ALA A 305 -10.46 9.43 2.30
CA ALA A 305 -11.82 9.87 1.99
C ALA A 305 -11.87 10.75 0.72
N ALA A 306 -10.99 11.75 0.64
CA ALA A 306 -10.92 12.70 -0.48
C ALA A 306 -10.64 12.00 -1.81
N LEU A 307 -9.57 11.20 -1.86
CA LEU A 307 -9.15 10.51 -3.07
C LEU A 307 -10.13 9.40 -3.48
N THR A 308 -10.71 8.66 -2.53
CA THR A 308 -11.74 7.66 -2.86
C THR A 308 -12.94 8.31 -3.54
N VAL A 309 -13.43 9.43 -2.99
CA VAL A 309 -14.57 10.17 -3.56
C VAL A 309 -14.21 10.82 -4.89
N LEU A 310 -13.04 11.45 -4.99
CA LEU A 310 -12.55 12.09 -6.21
C LEU A 310 -12.42 11.09 -7.36
N PHE A 311 -11.73 9.96 -7.12
CA PHE A 311 -11.55 8.93 -8.14
C PHE A 311 -12.88 8.33 -8.56
N ARG A 312 -13.77 8.01 -7.61
CA ARG A 312 -15.09 7.50 -7.94
C ARG A 312 -15.92 8.50 -8.77
N ALA A 313 -15.88 9.78 -8.43
CA ALA A 313 -16.69 10.81 -9.08
C ALA A 313 -16.15 11.24 -10.45
N ARG A 314 -14.83 11.29 -10.62
CA ARG A 314 -14.18 11.89 -11.81
C ARG A 314 -13.35 10.91 -12.63
N PHE A 315 -12.92 9.79 -12.05
CA PHE A 315 -11.99 8.85 -12.67
C PHE A 315 -12.52 7.40 -12.69
N ASP A 316 -13.85 7.17 -12.80
CA ASP A 316 -14.45 5.83 -12.96
C ASP A 316 -14.49 5.33 -14.42
N ARG A 317 -13.70 5.94 -15.30
CA ARG A 317 -13.57 5.53 -16.71
C ARG A 317 -12.12 5.15 -17.01
N GLN A 318 -11.96 4.18 -17.91
CA GLN A 318 -10.66 3.71 -18.38
C GLN A 318 -10.70 3.65 -19.91
N GLY A 319 -9.80 4.41 -20.56
CA GLY A 319 -9.43 4.21 -21.96
C GLY A 319 -8.28 3.21 -22.10
N PRO A 320 -7.68 3.08 -23.31
CA PRO A 320 -6.58 2.15 -23.56
C PRO A 320 -5.39 2.35 -22.63
N LEU A 321 -4.97 3.61 -22.43
CA LEU A 321 -3.87 3.95 -21.53
C LEU A 321 -4.17 3.58 -20.07
N GLY A 322 -5.36 3.92 -19.57
CA GLY A 322 -5.75 3.58 -18.20
C GLY A 322 -5.81 2.07 -17.96
N ALA A 323 -6.27 1.30 -18.95
CA ALA A 323 -6.26 -0.16 -18.90
C ALA A 323 -4.83 -0.71 -18.90
N PHE A 324 -3.93 -0.15 -19.73
CA PHE A 324 -2.51 -0.51 -19.75
C PHE A 324 -1.83 -0.25 -18.40
N LEU A 325 -1.99 0.96 -17.84
CA LEU A 325 -1.40 1.33 -16.56
C LEU A 325 -1.93 0.44 -15.43
N SER A 326 -3.26 0.25 -15.37
CA SER A 326 -3.88 -0.61 -14.36
C SER A 326 -3.41 -2.06 -14.43
N ALA A 327 -3.19 -2.59 -15.63
CA ALA A 327 -2.74 -3.96 -15.81
C ALA A 327 -1.28 -4.15 -15.35
N ASN A 328 -0.45 -3.11 -15.44
CA ASN A 328 0.97 -3.16 -15.12
C ASN A 328 1.33 -2.66 -13.71
N ALA A 329 0.40 -2.03 -12.98
CA ALA A 329 0.68 -1.38 -11.69
C ALA A 329 1.34 -2.31 -10.66
N TYR A 330 0.90 -3.57 -10.55
CA TYR A 330 1.51 -4.49 -9.59
C TYR A 330 2.93 -4.88 -9.98
N ALA A 331 3.20 -5.15 -11.26
CA ALA A 331 4.55 -5.38 -11.76
C ALA A 331 5.47 -4.16 -11.59
N VAL A 332 4.97 -2.94 -11.79
CA VAL A 332 5.72 -1.70 -11.47
C VAL A 332 6.12 -1.70 -10.01
N TYR A 333 5.18 -1.98 -9.10
CA TYR A 333 5.48 -2.05 -7.68
C TYR A 333 6.53 -3.14 -7.33
N VAL A 334 6.61 -4.26 -8.05
CA VAL A 334 7.66 -5.27 -7.83
C VAL A 334 9.02 -4.79 -8.37
N LEU A 335 9.04 -4.11 -9.51
CA LEU A 335 10.27 -3.80 -10.27
C LEU A 335 10.87 -2.42 -9.97
N HIS A 336 10.11 -1.50 -9.38
CA HIS A 336 10.52 -0.09 -9.27
C HIS A 336 11.85 0.11 -8.57
N ALA A 337 12.20 -0.73 -7.58
CA ALA A 337 13.46 -0.63 -6.87
C ALA A 337 14.65 -0.63 -7.82
N LEU A 338 14.68 -1.57 -8.77
CA LEU A 338 15.76 -1.67 -9.75
C LEU A 338 15.83 -0.47 -10.68
N VAL A 339 14.66 -0.01 -11.13
CA VAL A 339 14.58 1.12 -12.06
C VAL A 339 15.03 2.42 -11.38
N VAL A 340 14.56 2.67 -10.15
CA VAL A 340 14.92 3.87 -9.39
C VAL A 340 16.39 3.85 -9.01
N VAL A 341 16.93 2.72 -8.55
CA VAL A 341 18.37 2.58 -8.24
C VAL A 341 19.21 2.77 -9.50
N GLY A 342 18.84 2.14 -10.61
CA GLY A 342 19.53 2.31 -11.89
C GLY A 342 19.50 3.75 -12.40
N ALA A 343 18.35 4.44 -12.27
CA ALA A 343 18.23 5.85 -12.61
C ALA A 343 19.08 6.74 -11.70
N GLY A 344 19.15 6.42 -10.40
CA GLY A 344 20.03 7.10 -9.45
C GLY A 344 21.50 7.04 -9.88
N TYR A 345 22.02 5.84 -10.13
CA TYR A 345 23.38 5.66 -10.64
C TYR A 345 23.60 6.34 -12.01
N ALA A 346 22.63 6.27 -12.92
CA ALA A 346 22.73 6.89 -14.24
C ALA A 346 22.78 8.43 -14.20
N LEU A 347 22.25 9.04 -13.14
CA LEU A 347 22.25 10.50 -12.92
C LEU A 347 23.32 10.94 -11.91
N SER A 348 24.14 10.03 -11.39
CA SER A 348 25.14 10.31 -10.36
C SER A 348 26.21 11.34 -10.78
N TRP A 349 26.56 11.37 -12.06
CA TRP A 349 27.56 12.28 -12.61
C TRP A 349 27.05 13.72 -12.79
N TRP A 350 25.73 13.92 -12.81
CA TRP A 350 25.14 15.22 -13.12
C TRP A 350 24.99 16.04 -11.85
N GLU A 351 25.77 17.09 -11.63
CA GLU A 351 25.58 17.98 -10.48
C GLU A 351 24.39 18.92 -10.70
N ALA A 352 23.36 18.79 -9.86
CA ALA A 352 22.15 19.61 -9.91
C ALA A 352 21.44 19.63 -8.54
N PRO A 353 20.60 20.65 -8.28
CA PRO A 353 19.79 20.70 -7.06
C PRO A 353 18.92 19.45 -6.90
N ALA A 354 18.67 19.04 -5.66
CA ALA A 354 17.97 17.79 -5.33
C ALA A 354 16.58 17.71 -5.97
N VAL A 355 15.82 18.81 -5.96
CA VAL A 355 14.50 18.87 -6.62
C VAL A 355 14.58 18.70 -8.14
N VAL A 356 15.66 19.16 -8.77
CA VAL A 356 15.88 19.02 -10.22
C VAL A 356 16.21 17.56 -10.55
N LYS A 357 17.08 16.93 -9.76
CA LYS A 357 17.36 15.49 -9.89
C LYS A 357 16.11 14.65 -9.65
N PHE A 358 15.34 14.96 -8.61
CA PHE A 358 14.06 14.31 -8.33
C PHE A 358 13.11 14.40 -9.53
N ALA A 359 12.95 15.58 -10.13
CA ALA A 359 12.07 15.77 -11.28
C ALA A 359 12.54 14.95 -12.50
N ALA A 360 13.83 15.00 -12.83
CA ALA A 360 14.41 14.25 -13.94
C ALA A 360 14.31 12.73 -13.72
N ALA A 361 14.73 12.24 -12.55
CA ALA A 361 14.67 10.84 -12.18
C ALA A 361 13.22 10.32 -12.15
N SER A 362 12.26 11.14 -11.73
CA SER A 362 10.83 10.79 -11.78
C SER A 362 10.31 10.67 -13.21
N ALA A 363 10.66 11.64 -14.07
CA ALA A 363 10.28 11.63 -15.48
C ALA A 363 10.87 10.44 -16.25
N ILE A 364 12.02 9.92 -15.82
CA ILE A 364 12.65 8.72 -16.39
C ILE A 364 12.08 7.44 -15.76
N SER A 365 12.05 7.37 -14.43
CA SER A 365 11.75 6.15 -13.69
C SER A 365 10.31 5.71 -13.85
N VAL A 366 9.34 6.64 -13.86
CA VAL A 366 7.93 6.27 -13.97
C VAL A 366 7.63 5.59 -15.32
N PRO A 367 7.95 6.18 -16.49
CA PRO A 367 7.77 5.50 -17.77
C PRO A 367 8.57 4.21 -17.89
N LEU A 368 9.83 4.21 -17.44
CA LEU A 368 10.70 3.04 -17.53
C LEU A 368 10.18 1.88 -16.67
N CYS A 369 9.61 2.17 -15.50
CA CYS A 369 8.93 1.16 -14.69
C CYS A 369 7.76 0.52 -15.44
N PHE A 370 6.91 1.30 -16.09
CA PHE A 370 5.77 0.77 -16.85
C PHE A 370 6.22 -0.02 -18.09
N ALA A 371 7.27 0.43 -18.77
CA ALA A 371 7.87 -0.29 -19.89
C ALA A 371 8.47 -1.64 -19.45
N ALA A 372 9.27 -1.64 -18.38
CA ALA A 372 9.85 -2.84 -17.79
C ALA A 372 8.76 -3.81 -17.29
N ALA A 373 7.74 -3.30 -16.60
CA ALA A 373 6.60 -4.08 -16.15
C ALA A 373 5.86 -4.76 -17.32
N GLN A 374 5.65 -4.04 -18.42
CA GLN A 374 5.04 -4.60 -19.62
C GLN A 374 5.92 -5.70 -20.24
N ALA A 375 7.23 -5.48 -20.35
CA ALA A 375 8.16 -6.47 -20.88
C ALA A 375 8.17 -7.76 -20.04
N VAL A 376 8.25 -7.62 -18.71
CA VAL A 376 8.18 -8.78 -17.79
C VAL A 376 6.83 -9.51 -17.90
N ARG A 377 5.72 -8.77 -18.02
CA ARG A 377 4.39 -9.35 -18.22
C ARG A 377 4.17 -9.96 -19.62
N MET A 378 5.12 -9.83 -20.55
CA MET A 378 5.10 -10.57 -21.81
C MET A 378 5.75 -11.96 -21.70
N LEU A 379 6.51 -12.22 -20.63
CA LEU A 379 7.13 -13.52 -20.41
C LEU A 379 6.08 -14.62 -20.15
N PRO A 380 6.33 -15.87 -20.59
CA PRO A 380 5.42 -16.99 -20.34
C PRO A 380 5.15 -17.17 -18.84
N GLY A 381 3.88 -17.27 -18.46
CA GLY A 381 3.46 -17.46 -17.07
C GLY A 381 3.44 -16.20 -16.20
N ALA A 382 4.18 -15.13 -16.54
CA ALA A 382 4.25 -13.90 -15.74
C ALA A 382 2.87 -13.25 -15.57
N ARG A 383 2.03 -13.20 -16.62
CA ARG A 383 0.65 -12.64 -16.56
C ARG A 383 -0.27 -13.33 -15.55
N ARG A 384 0.04 -14.56 -15.15
CA ARG A 384 -0.79 -15.29 -14.17
C ARG A 384 -0.51 -14.81 -12.73
N VAL A 385 0.66 -14.23 -12.53
CA VAL A 385 1.22 -13.82 -11.24
C VAL A 385 1.25 -12.30 -11.10
N LEU A 386 1.57 -11.55 -12.16
CA LEU A 386 1.84 -10.10 -12.18
C LEU A 386 0.78 -9.24 -12.88
#